data_AF-A0A2T6FDN5-F1
#
_entry.id   AF-A0A2T6FDN5-F1
#
_cell.length_a   1.000
_cell.length_b   1.000
_cell.length_c   1.000
_cell.angle_alpha   90.00
_cell.angle_beta   90.00
_cell.angle_gamma   90.00
#
_symmetry.space_group_name_H-M   'P 1'
#
loop_
_entity.id
_entity.type
_entity.pdbx_description
1 polymer ?
#
loop_
_entity_poly.entity_id
_entity_poly.type
_entity_poly.pdbx_seq_one_letter_code
_entity_poly.pdbx_strand_id
1 'polypeptide(L)'
;MLKFLLFAVIVTCVIIFFGQYQKMDTAQKRKALWRFGVGAFLGVLVLLVATGKMNWVGAAIGALIPFLRNAYGLAAHLLPLWLQRKKAEQDQAKQQEPLHPTTTQGNMGITEALDILGLTGDIDKGEITPTMIQDAHRRLIQKLHPDRGGNDYLAAKINQARDYLLKILKD
;
A
#
# COMPACT_ATOMS: atom_id res chain seq x y z
N MET A 1 -18.36 -19.93 41.63
CA MET A 1 -16.97 -20.42 41.53
C MET A 1 -16.50 -20.59 40.08
N LEU A 2 -17.28 -21.20 39.17
CA LEU A 2 -16.90 -21.38 37.75
C LEU A 2 -16.53 -20.06 37.01
N LYS A 3 -17.20 -18.95 37.33
CA LYS A 3 -16.96 -17.62 36.73
C LYS A 3 -15.58 -17.03 37.09
N PHE A 4 -15.10 -17.26 38.30
CA PHE A 4 -13.77 -16.80 38.74
C PHE A 4 -12.65 -17.65 38.14
N LEU A 5 -12.92 -18.94 37.90
CA LEU A 5 -11.98 -19.86 37.26
C LEU A 5 -11.79 -19.52 35.78
N LEU A 6 -12.87 -19.20 35.06
CA LEU A 6 -12.80 -18.70 33.68
C LEU A 6 -12.04 -17.37 33.56
N PHE A 7 -12.28 -16.44 34.49
CA PHE A 7 -11.56 -15.17 34.53
C PHE A 7 -10.05 -15.37 34.76
N ALA A 8 -9.67 -16.24 35.71
CA ALA A 8 -8.27 -16.55 36.00
C ALA A 8 -7.55 -17.18 34.79
N VAL A 9 -8.21 -18.08 34.06
CA VAL A 9 -7.66 -18.68 32.83
C VAL A 9 -7.39 -17.62 31.76
N ILE A 10 -8.32 -16.70 31.55
CA ILE A 10 -8.19 -15.64 30.54
C ILE A 10 -7.09 -14.66 30.91
N VAL A 11 -7.02 -14.23 32.17
CA VAL A 11 -5.95 -13.36 32.67
C VAL A 11 -4.58 -14.03 32.50
N THR A 12 -4.48 -15.32 32.79
CA THR A 12 -3.24 -16.09 32.62
C THR A 12 -2.83 -16.16 31.14
N CYS A 13 -3.77 -16.41 30.22
CA CYS A 13 -3.51 -16.38 28.78
C CYS A 13 -3.05 -15.00 28.28
N VAL A 14 -3.63 -13.91 28.80
CA VAL A 14 -3.24 -12.53 28.44
C VAL A 14 -1.84 -12.19 28.92
N ILE A 15 -1.46 -12.62 30.13
CA ILE A 15 -0.12 -12.39 30.69
C ILE A 15 0.95 -13.15 29.89
N ILE A 16 0.72 -14.44 29.59
CA ILE A 16 1.63 -15.25 28.77
C ILE A 16 1.79 -14.63 27.37
N PHE A 17 0.69 -14.11 26.81
CA PHE A 17 0.68 -13.46 25.51
C PHE A 17 1.50 -12.16 25.48
N PHE A 18 1.35 -11.29 26.48
CA PHE A 18 2.12 -10.04 26.56
C PHE A 18 3.63 -10.31 26.66
N GLY A 19 4.02 -11.37 27.38
CA GLY A 19 5.40 -11.83 27.47
C GLY A 19 5.99 -12.35 26.15
N GLN A 20 5.17 -12.95 25.28
CA GLN A 20 5.63 -13.36 23.94
C GLN A 20 5.61 -12.21 22.92
N TYR A 21 4.69 -11.24 23.06
CA TYR A 21 4.55 -10.11 22.14
C TYR A 21 5.78 -9.20 22.11
N GLN A 22 6.48 -9.05 23.23
CA GLN A 22 7.70 -8.25 23.31
C GLN A 22 8.90 -8.89 22.58
N LYS A 23 8.88 -10.19 22.29
CA LYS A 23 10.03 -10.93 21.73
C LYS A 23 10.03 -11.09 20.20
N MET A 24 8.97 -10.69 19.50
CA MET A 24 8.82 -10.94 18.06
C MET A 24 9.12 -9.70 17.18
N ASP A 25 9.68 -9.93 16.00
CA ASP A 25 10.03 -8.90 15.00
C ASP A 25 8.80 -8.24 14.33
N THR A 26 8.99 -7.01 13.85
CA THR A 26 7.96 -6.02 13.42
C THR A 26 7.04 -6.54 12.31
N ALA A 27 7.53 -7.43 11.44
CA ALA A 27 6.73 -8.03 10.36
C ALA A 27 5.77 -9.13 10.86
N GLN A 28 6.15 -9.91 11.88
CA GLN A 28 5.31 -10.96 12.45
C GLN A 28 4.35 -10.42 13.52
N LYS A 29 4.71 -9.32 14.19
CA LYS A 29 3.87 -8.60 15.15
C LYS A 29 2.49 -8.27 14.59
N ARG A 30 2.38 -7.86 13.32
CA ARG A 30 1.08 -7.49 12.70
C ARG A 30 0.16 -8.68 12.49
N LYS A 31 0.69 -9.83 12.01
CA LYS A 31 -0.08 -11.06 11.82
C LYS A 31 -0.43 -11.71 13.16
N ALA A 32 0.50 -11.71 14.12
CA ALA A 32 0.24 -12.17 15.47
C ALA A 32 -0.87 -11.32 16.12
N LEU A 33 -0.72 -9.99 16.10
CA LEU A 33 -1.71 -9.07 16.69
C LEU A 33 -3.12 -9.29 16.14
N TRP A 34 -3.26 -9.53 14.84
CA TRP A 34 -4.56 -9.81 14.24
C TRP A 34 -5.15 -11.15 14.71
N ARG A 35 -4.35 -12.23 14.74
CA ARG A 35 -4.81 -13.57 15.17
C ARG A 35 -5.20 -13.60 16.64
N PHE A 36 -4.42 -12.92 17.49
CA PHE A 36 -4.69 -12.83 18.91
C PHE A 36 -5.82 -11.84 19.23
N GLY A 37 -5.95 -10.73 18.48
CA GLY A 37 -7.07 -9.80 18.60
C GLY A 37 -8.42 -10.50 18.33
N VAL A 38 -8.48 -11.33 17.29
CA VAL A 38 -9.65 -12.16 17.00
C VAL A 38 -9.91 -13.17 18.10
N GLY A 39 -8.89 -13.87 18.59
CA GLY A 39 -9.04 -14.86 19.68
C GLY A 39 -9.49 -14.23 21.01
N ALA A 40 -8.95 -13.06 21.36
CA ALA A 40 -9.34 -12.32 22.55
C ALA A 40 -10.78 -11.82 22.47
N PHE A 41 -11.17 -11.29 21.30
CA PHE A 41 -12.56 -10.88 21.05
C PHE A 41 -13.54 -12.05 21.19
N LEU A 42 -13.17 -13.22 20.66
CA LEU A 42 -13.97 -14.45 20.79
C LEU A 42 -14.09 -14.91 22.25
N GLY A 43 -12.99 -14.86 23.01
CA GLY A 43 -12.98 -15.20 24.43
C GLY A 43 -13.84 -14.27 25.28
N VAL A 44 -13.81 -12.96 25.00
CA VAL A 44 -14.68 -11.97 25.65
C VAL A 44 -16.15 -12.24 25.33
N LEU A 45 -16.48 -12.59 24.08
CA LEU A 45 -17.83 -12.99 23.67
C LEU A 45 -18.33 -14.20 24.47
N VAL A 46 -17.52 -15.26 24.59
CA VAL A 46 -17.87 -16.46 25.37
C VAL A 46 -18.06 -16.14 26.85
N LEU A 47 -17.22 -15.28 27.42
CA LEU A 47 -17.38 -14.80 28.80
C LEU A 47 -18.69 -14.00 28.98
N LEU A 48 -19.05 -13.14 28.03
CA LEU A 48 -20.29 -12.35 28.10
C LEU A 48 -21.52 -13.25 28.05
N VAL A 49 -21.47 -14.29 27.23
CA VAL A 49 -22.51 -15.33 27.14
C VAL A 49 -22.60 -16.11 28.45
N ALA A 50 -21.46 -16.59 28.99
CA ALA A 50 -21.42 -17.38 30.22
C ALA A 50 -21.78 -16.59 31.50
N THR A 51 -21.58 -15.27 31.51
CA THR A 51 -21.91 -14.41 32.65
C THR A 51 -23.39 -14.03 32.72
N GLY A 52 -24.21 -14.40 31.73
CA GLY A 52 -25.65 -14.13 31.72
C GLY A 52 -26.01 -12.70 31.33
N LYS A 53 -25.06 -11.92 30.78
CA LYS A 53 -25.32 -10.59 30.19
C LYS A 53 -25.79 -10.67 28.72
N MET A 54 -26.34 -11.83 28.32
CA MET A 54 -26.75 -12.16 26.94
C MET A 54 -27.66 -11.11 26.30
N ASN A 55 -28.49 -10.46 27.13
CA ASN A 55 -29.44 -9.44 26.71
C ASN A 55 -28.76 -8.21 26.10
N TRP A 56 -27.59 -7.83 26.64
CA TRP A 56 -26.84 -6.67 26.15
C TRP A 56 -26.05 -6.97 24.88
N VAL A 57 -25.64 -8.22 24.65
CA VAL A 57 -24.98 -8.62 23.39
C VAL A 57 -25.96 -8.58 22.25
N GLY A 58 -27.15 -9.16 22.44
CA GLY A 58 -28.23 -9.10 21.44
C GLY A 58 -28.67 -7.66 21.16
N ALA A 59 -28.80 -6.83 22.20
CA ALA A 59 -29.09 -5.41 22.06
C ALA A 59 -27.97 -4.64 21.33
N ALA A 60 -26.70 -4.93 21.62
CA ALA A 60 -25.57 -4.31 20.95
C ALA A 60 -25.49 -4.69 19.47
N ILE A 61 -25.68 -5.97 19.13
CA ILE A 61 -25.73 -6.46 17.74
C ILE A 61 -26.93 -5.84 17.02
N GLY A 62 -28.12 -5.84 17.65
CA GLY A 62 -29.33 -5.25 17.10
C GLY A 62 -29.20 -3.73 16.87
N ALA A 63 -28.58 -3.01 17.80
CA ALA A 63 -28.29 -1.58 17.67
C ALA A 63 -27.24 -1.27 16.60
N LEU A 64 -26.41 -2.25 16.22
CA LEU A 64 -25.41 -2.11 15.17
C LEU A 64 -26.03 -2.19 13.76
N ILE A 65 -27.16 -2.88 13.61
CA ILE A 65 -27.88 -3.03 12.33
C ILE A 65 -28.21 -1.67 11.67
N PRO A 66 -28.86 -0.68 12.33
CA PRO A 66 -29.15 0.61 11.71
C PRO A 66 -27.87 1.40 11.37
N PHE A 67 -26.81 1.25 12.17
CA PHE A 67 -25.53 1.93 11.93
C PHE A 67 -24.83 1.37 10.69
N LEU A 68 -24.85 0.04 10.50
CA LEU A 68 -24.31 -0.63 9.33
C LEU A 68 -25.08 -0.25 8.06
N ARG A 69 -26.42 -0.18 8.15
CA ARG A 69 -27.28 0.27 7.05
C ARG A 69 -26.99 1.72 6.67
N ASN A 70 -26.81 2.60 7.65
CA ASN A 70 -26.54 4.02 7.40
C ASN A 70 -25.12 4.25 6.85
N ALA A 71 -24.13 3.51 7.36
CA ALA A 71 -22.75 3.53 6.87
C ALA A 71 -22.66 3.04 5.42
N TYR A 72 -23.41 2.00 5.05
CA TYR A 72 -23.48 1.52 3.66
C TYR A 72 -24.07 2.58 2.72
N GLY A 73 -25.12 3.30 3.14
CA GLY A 73 -25.71 4.39 2.34
C GLY A 73 -24.73 5.55 2.09
N LEU A 74 -24.01 5.98 3.14
CA LEU A 74 -22.97 7.02 3.00
C LEU A 74 -21.81 6.54 2.13
N ALA A 75 -21.36 5.30 2.33
CA ALA A 75 -20.32 4.69 1.50
C ALA A 75 -20.77 4.61 0.04
N ALA A 76 -22.01 4.18 -0.24
CA ALA A 76 -22.54 4.09 -1.59
C ALA A 76 -22.64 5.44 -2.31
N HIS A 77 -22.80 6.56 -1.60
CA HIS A 77 -22.79 7.90 -2.18
C HIS A 77 -21.38 8.49 -2.35
N LEU A 78 -20.46 8.19 -1.45
CA LEU A 78 -19.08 8.72 -1.50
C LEU A 78 -18.15 7.91 -2.40
N LEU A 79 -18.42 6.61 -2.56
CA LEU A 79 -17.66 5.70 -3.41
C LEU A 79 -17.64 6.15 -4.89
N PRO A 80 -18.77 6.50 -5.54
CA PRO A 80 -18.75 6.93 -6.94
C PRO A 80 -17.98 8.24 -7.13
N LEU A 81 -18.04 9.18 -6.18
CA LEU A 81 -17.26 10.43 -6.24
C LEU A 81 -15.76 10.17 -6.12
N TRP A 82 -15.36 9.22 -5.28
CA TRP A 82 -13.97 8.84 -5.12
C TRP A 82 -13.43 8.05 -6.33
N LEU A 83 -14.25 7.15 -6.89
CA LEU A 83 -13.96 6.44 -8.14
C LEU A 83 -13.90 7.40 -9.34
N GLN A 84 -14.78 8.41 -9.38
CA GLN A 84 -14.80 9.44 -10.42
C GLN A 84 -13.57 10.35 -10.33
N ARG A 85 -13.09 10.72 -9.14
CA ARG A 85 -11.81 11.46 -9.01
C ARG A 85 -10.64 10.64 -9.53
N LYS A 86 -10.53 9.37 -9.16
CA LYS A 86 -9.49 8.48 -9.70
C LYS A 86 -9.57 8.31 -11.21
N LYS A 87 -10.79 8.21 -11.74
CA LYS A 87 -11.01 8.12 -13.19
C LYS A 87 -10.71 9.44 -13.89
N ALA A 88 -11.04 10.58 -13.29
CA ALA A 88 -10.73 11.91 -13.80
C ALA A 88 -9.23 12.22 -13.75
N GLU A 89 -8.50 11.77 -12.73
CA GLU A 89 -7.02 11.81 -12.69
C GLU A 89 -6.43 10.95 -13.81
N GLN A 90 -7.02 9.78 -14.08
CA GLN A 90 -6.61 8.89 -15.17
C GLN A 90 -6.98 9.42 -16.57
N ASP A 91 -8.10 10.14 -16.70
CA ASP A 91 -8.56 10.76 -17.95
C ASP A 91 -7.84 12.10 -18.22
N GLN A 92 -7.49 12.87 -17.19
CA GLN A 92 -6.62 14.06 -17.31
C GLN A 92 -5.18 13.67 -17.68
N ALA A 93 -4.66 12.56 -17.15
CA ALA A 93 -3.39 11.99 -17.60
C ALA A 93 -3.42 11.53 -19.07
N LYS A 94 -4.61 11.32 -19.66
CA LYS A 94 -4.79 11.02 -21.09
C LYS A 94 -5.08 12.25 -21.96
N GLN A 95 -5.50 13.38 -21.40
CA GLN A 95 -5.84 14.59 -22.16
C GLN A 95 -4.69 15.61 -22.26
N GLN A 96 -3.57 15.39 -21.57
CA GLN A 96 -2.31 16.10 -21.80
C GLN A 96 -1.40 15.32 -22.77
N GLU A 97 -1.94 14.88 -23.91
CA GLU A 97 -1.10 14.67 -25.10
C GLU A 97 -1.06 15.99 -25.90
N PRO A 98 0.13 16.58 -26.13
CA PRO A 98 0.27 17.62 -27.12
C PRO A 98 -0.10 17.02 -28.48
N LEU A 99 -1.04 17.65 -29.16
CA LEU A 99 -1.36 17.44 -30.56
C LEU A 99 -0.05 17.38 -31.36
N HIS A 100 0.39 16.20 -31.83
CA HIS A 100 1.33 15.95 -32.94
C HIS A 100 1.37 14.44 -33.25
N PRO A 101 1.67 14.06 -34.52
CA PRO A 101 1.05 12.91 -35.17
C PRO A 101 1.77 11.59 -34.88
N THR A 102 0.95 10.54 -34.73
CA THR A 102 1.22 9.13 -35.06
C THR A 102 2.40 8.43 -34.35
N THR A 103 2.09 7.21 -33.90
CA THR A 103 2.97 6.08 -33.54
C THR A 103 3.53 5.94 -32.11
N THR A 104 2.89 5.00 -31.39
CA THR A 104 3.51 3.94 -30.57
C THR A 104 3.75 4.22 -29.07
N GLN A 105 2.72 3.95 -28.26
CA GLN A 105 2.95 3.35 -26.94
C GLN A 105 3.55 1.94 -27.12
N GLY A 106 4.87 1.80 -27.00
CA GLY A 106 5.55 0.50 -27.04
C GLY A 106 7.00 0.62 -27.49
N ASN A 107 7.93 0.34 -26.58
CA ASN A 107 9.38 0.56 -26.70
C ASN A 107 9.82 2.02 -26.63
N MET A 108 10.14 2.48 -25.41
CA MET A 108 11.15 3.53 -25.23
C MET A 108 12.41 3.08 -25.98
N GLY A 109 12.92 3.87 -26.92
CA GLY A 109 14.14 3.54 -27.64
C GLY A 109 15.38 3.70 -26.76
N ILE A 110 16.46 2.95 -27.02
CA ILE A 110 17.73 3.08 -26.29
C ILE A 110 18.20 4.54 -26.26
N THR A 111 18.17 5.22 -27.42
CA THR A 111 18.56 6.62 -27.56
C THR A 111 17.69 7.55 -26.70
N GLU A 112 16.38 7.32 -26.65
CA GLU A 112 15.46 8.13 -25.84
C GLU A 112 15.76 7.94 -24.34
N ALA A 113 16.00 6.70 -23.90
CA ALA A 113 16.32 6.40 -22.52
C ALA A 113 17.67 7.01 -22.08
N LEU A 114 18.66 7.02 -22.98
CA LEU A 114 19.94 7.70 -22.76
C LEU A 114 19.77 9.20 -22.64
N ASP A 115 18.99 9.83 -23.52
CA ASP A 115 18.73 11.26 -23.51
C ASP A 115 17.99 11.71 -22.24
N ILE A 116 16.99 10.93 -21.79
CA ILE A 116 16.29 11.17 -20.52
C ILE A 116 17.25 11.18 -19.33
N LEU A 117 18.26 10.30 -19.34
CA LEU A 117 19.28 10.24 -18.29
C LEU A 117 20.44 11.21 -18.52
N GLY A 118 20.48 11.92 -19.65
CA GLY A 118 21.58 12.80 -20.04
C GLY A 118 22.90 12.05 -20.26
N LEU A 119 22.82 10.80 -20.73
CA LEU A 119 23.96 9.97 -21.08
C LEU A 119 24.21 10.04 -22.58
N THR A 120 25.47 10.14 -22.97
CA THR A 120 25.89 10.12 -24.38
C THR A 120 26.86 8.97 -24.56
N GLY A 121 26.54 8.08 -25.49
CA GLY A 121 27.36 6.90 -25.78
C GLY A 121 26.52 5.78 -26.37
N ASP A 122 27.22 4.70 -26.71
CA ASP A 122 26.65 3.53 -27.36
C ASP A 122 26.66 2.32 -26.40
N ILE A 123 25.47 1.77 -26.14
CA ILE A 123 25.30 0.60 -25.27
C ILE A 123 25.93 -0.63 -25.90
N ASP A 124 25.78 -0.79 -27.22
CA ASP A 124 26.26 -1.97 -27.94
C ASP A 124 27.79 -2.01 -28.00
N LYS A 125 28.45 -0.85 -27.85
CA LYS A 125 29.92 -0.74 -27.77
C LYS A 125 30.47 -0.82 -26.34
N GLY A 126 29.61 -0.96 -25.33
CA GLY A 126 30.01 -1.02 -23.92
C GLY A 126 30.48 0.32 -23.34
N GLU A 127 30.16 1.45 -23.97
CA GLU A 127 30.51 2.78 -23.47
C GLU A 127 29.66 3.18 -22.26
N ILE A 128 28.45 2.62 -22.16
CA ILE A 128 27.49 2.88 -21.08
C ILE A 128 27.50 1.70 -20.10
N THR A 129 27.84 1.98 -18.85
CA THR A 129 27.88 0.98 -17.77
C THR A 129 26.67 1.09 -16.84
N PRO A 130 26.30 0.01 -16.12
CA PRO A 130 25.21 0.05 -15.14
C PRO A 130 25.41 1.11 -14.05
N THR A 131 26.66 1.38 -13.66
CA THR A 131 27.00 2.39 -12.65
C THR A 131 26.73 3.80 -13.16
N MET A 132 27.05 4.10 -14.42
CA MET A 132 26.74 5.40 -15.05
C MET A 132 25.23 5.66 -15.10
N ILE A 133 24.43 4.64 -15.41
CA ILE A 133 22.96 4.71 -15.41
C ILE A 133 22.42 5.02 -14.01
N GLN A 134 22.92 4.34 -12.99
CA GLN A 134 22.49 4.55 -11.60
C GLN A 134 22.89 5.94 -11.07
N ASP A 135 24.08 6.42 -11.39
CA ASP A 135 24.56 7.73 -10.97
C ASP A 135 23.76 8.86 -11.64
N ALA A 136 23.49 8.74 -12.94
CA ALA A 136 22.66 9.69 -13.67
C ALA A 136 21.23 9.75 -13.10
N HIS A 137 20.63 8.58 -12.87
CA HIS A 137 19.31 8.45 -12.24
C HIS A 137 19.26 9.13 -10.86
N ARG A 138 20.25 8.85 -10.01
CA ARG A 138 20.32 9.42 -8.65
C ARG A 138 20.40 10.94 -8.68
N ARG A 139 21.22 11.51 -9.57
CA ARG A 139 21.37 12.97 -9.73
C ARG A 139 20.07 13.62 -10.20
N LEU A 140 19.35 13.01 -11.13
CA LEU A 140 18.09 13.54 -11.66
C LEU A 140 16.96 13.46 -10.64
N ILE A 141 16.80 12.33 -9.94
CA ILE A 141 15.76 12.18 -8.91
C ILE A 141 16.02 13.10 -7.71
N GLN A 142 17.28 13.34 -7.32
CA GLN A 142 17.58 14.30 -6.25
C GLN A 142 17.13 15.73 -6.59
N LYS A 143 17.14 16.10 -7.87
CA LYS A 143 16.69 17.41 -8.36
C LYS A 143 15.18 17.48 -8.59
N LEU A 144 14.57 16.40 -9.06
CA LEU A 144 13.17 16.36 -9.49
C LEU A 144 12.24 15.62 -8.52
N HIS A 145 12.68 15.42 -7.27
CA HIS A 145 11.90 14.67 -6.28
C HIS A 145 10.53 15.32 -6.00
N PRO A 146 9.42 14.56 -6.08
CA PRO A 146 8.07 15.05 -5.78
C PRO A 146 7.96 15.81 -4.46
N ASP A 147 8.51 15.23 -3.39
CA ASP A 147 8.47 15.79 -2.04
C ASP A 147 9.22 17.13 -1.86
N ARG A 148 9.95 17.59 -2.88
CA ARG A 148 10.65 18.88 -2.90
C ARG A 148 10.05 19.86 -3.92
N GLY A 149 8.81 19.62 -4.36
CA GLY A 149 8.15 20.41 -5.41
C GLY A 149 8.52 20.00 -6.83
N GLY A 150 9.04 18.78 -7.01
CA GLY A 150 9.36 18.21 -8.32
C GLY A 150 8.12 17.67 -9.05
N ASN A 151 8.30 17.37 -10.34
CA ASN A 151 7.23 16.84 -11.19
C ASN A 151 7.19 15.31 -11.15
N ASP A 152 6.09 14.75 -10.63
CA ASP A 152 5.80 13.30 -10.59
C ASP A 152 5.98 12.61 -11.94
N TYR A 153 5.52 13.26 -13.02
CA TYR A 153 5.61 12.71 -14.37
C TYR A 153 7.06 12.55 -14.83
N LEU A 154 7.91 13.56 -14.58
CA LEU A 154 9.32 13.50 -14.94
C LEU A 154 10.06 12.46 -14.12
N ALA A 155 9.77 12.36 -12.82
CA ALA A 155 10.35 11.33 -11.97
C ALA A 155 9.98 9.92 -12.47
N ALA A 156 8.72 9.71 -12.89
CA ALA A 156 8.28 8.46 -13.48
C ALA A 156 9.00 8.15 -14.82
N LYS A 157 9.13 9.15 -15.71
CA LYS A 157 9.84 8.98 -16.99
C LYS A 157 11.33 8.65 -16.80
N ILE A 158 11.99 9.26 -15.81
CA ILE A 158 13.37 8.96 -15.42
C ILE A 158 13.52 7.53 -14.88
N ASN A 159 12.56 7.06 -14.07
CA ASN A 159 12.56 5.67 -13.57
C ASN A 159 12.43 4.67 -14.72
N GLN A 160 11.51 4.93 -15.67
CA GLN A 160 11.31 4.09 -16.85
C GLN A 160 12.58 3.97 -17.71
N ALA A 161 13.28 5.09 -17.95
CA ALA A 161 14.54 5.09 -18.69
C ALA A 161 15.63 4.24 -18.03
N ARG A 162 15.83 4.40 -16.71
CA ARG A 162 16.77 3.57 -15.95
C ARG A 162 16.44 2.08 -16.08
N ASP A 163 15.19 1.71 -15.84
CA ASP A 163 14.76 0.32 -15.80
C ASP A 163 14.89 -0.34 -17.18
N TYR A 164 14.62 0.41 -18.26
CA TYR A 164 14.79 -0.06 -19.63
C TYR A 164 16.28 -0.31 -19.96
N LEU A 165 17.18 0.62 -19.67
CA LEU A 165 18.60 0.45 -19.97
C LEU A 165 19.25 -0.66 -19.17
N LEU A 166 18.90 -0.80 -17.89
CA LEU A 166 19.41 -1.88 -17.04
C LEU A 166 18.89 -3.26 -17.46
N LYS A 167 17.67 -3.31 -18.04
CA LYS A 167 17.14 -4.55 -18.62
C LYS A 167 17.96 -4.97 -19.83
N ILE A 168 18.23 -4.06 -20.75
CA ILE A 168 19.01 -4.33 -21.97
C ILE A 168 20.44 -4.78 -21.64
N LEU A 169 21.10 -4.16 -20.66
CA LEU A 169 22.46 -4.55 -20.26
C LEU A 169 22.55 -5.92 -19.56
N LYS A 170 21.41 -6.50 -19.15
CA LYS A 170 21.35 -7.79 -18.48
C LYS A 170 20.99 -8.93 -19.45
N ASP A 171 20.38 -8.59 -20.58
CA ASP A 171 20.04 -9.50 -21.68
C ASP A 171 21.26 -9.69 -22.60
#